data_AF-A0A7W6MDK1-F1
#
_entry.id   AF-A0A7W6MDK1-F1
#
_cell.length_a   1.000
_cell.length_b   1.000
_cell.length_c   1.000
_cell.angle_alpha   90.00
_cell.angle_beta   90.00
_cell.angle_gamma   90.00
#
_symmetry.space_group_name_H-M   'P 1'
#
loop_
_entity.id
_entity.type
_entity.pdbx_description
1 polymer ?
#
loop_
_entity_poly.entity_id
_entity_poly.type
_entity_poly.pdbx_seq_one_letter_code
_entity_poly.pdbx_strand_id
1 'polypeptide(L)' 'MEIKPVGSSPSTKPPADYFTGAVRQDPLIEPPAPARVRATSVTFEPGARTAWHTHPLG' A
#
# COMPACT_ATOMS: atom_id res chain seq x y z
N MET A 1 -3.74 -22.64 5.45
CA MET A 1 -4.18 -21.38 6.09
C MET A 1 -2.93 -20.61 6.46
N GLU A 2 -2.77 -19.39 5.96
CA GLU A 2 -1.66 -18.51 6.32
C GLU A 2 -2.22 -17.32 7.07
N ILE A 3 -1.61 -17.00 8.22
CA ILE A 3 -1.97 -15.85 9.05
C ILE A 3 -0.72 -15.00 9.19
N LYS A 4 -0.81 -13.72 8.85
CA LYS A 4 0.23 -12.74 9.12
C LYS A 4 -0.15 -11.96 10.38
N PRO A 5 0.51 -12.18 11.53
CA PRO A 5 0.22 -11.44 12.75
C PRO A 5 0.45 -9.94 12.56
N VAL A 6 -0.22 -9.12 13.38
CA VAL A 6 0.05 -7.69 13.45
C VAL A 6 1.54 -7.44 13.73
N GLY A 7 2.16 -6.54 12.96
CA GLY A 7 3.58 -6.20 13.07
C GLY A 7 4.56 -7.15 12.38
N SER A 8 4.10 -8.27 11.81
CA SER A 8 4.98 -9.22 11.08
C SER A 8 5.45 -8.72 9.71
N SER A 9 4.75 -7.73 9.13
CA SER A 9 5.12 -7.10 7.86
C SER A 9 5.61 -5.67 8.12
N PRO A 10 6.84 -5.31 7.71
CA PRO A 10 7.40 -3.99 7.98
C PRO A 10 6.71 -2.91 7.13
N SER A 11 6.53 -1.73 7.73
CA SER A 11 6.11 -0.53 7.02
C SER A 11 7.18 -0.08 6.01
N THR A 12 6.74 0.57 4.94
CA THR A 12 7.63 1.11 3.91
C THR A 12 7.29 2.56 3.58
N LYS A 13 8.26 3.29 3.04
CA LYS A 13 8.04 4.61 2.41
C LYS A 13 7.86 4.39 0.90
N PRO A 14 6.77 4.87 0.30
CA PRO A 14 6.56 4.71 -1.14
C PRO A 14 7.51 5.60 -1.96
N PRO A 15 7.68 5.32 -3.26
CA PRO A 15 8.47 6.16 -4.16
C PRO A 15 7.96 7.60 -4.19
N ALA A 16 8.89 8.57 -4.23
CA ALA A 16 8.56 9.99 -4.22
C ALA A 16 7.78 10.45 -5.46
N ASP A 17 7.92 9.76 -6.59
CA ASP A 17 7.21 10.09 -7.83
C ASP A 17 5.69 9.85 -7.74
N TYR A 18 5.24 9.02 -6.79
CA TYR A 18 3.83 8.63 -6.66
C TYR A 18 3.07 9.44 -5.62
N PHE A 19 3.76 10.21 -4.78
CA PHE A 19 3.16 10.90 -3.63
C PHE A 19 3.78 12.26 -3.41
N THR A 20 2.97 13.24 -3.01
CA THR A 20 3.47 14.48 -2.41
C THR A 20 3.32 14.40 -0.90
N GLY A 21 4.32 14.85 -0.15
CA GLY A 21 4.33 14.82 1.31
C GLY A 21 4.78 13.47 1.89
N ALA A 22 4.70 13.34 3.22
CA ALA A 22 5.10 12.11 3.91
C ALA A 22 3.96 11.09 3.91
N VAL A 23 4.27 9.88 3.42
CA VAL A 23 3.33 8.76 3.32
C VAL A 23 4.00 7.49 3.85
N ARG A 24 3.24 6.65 4.56
CA ARG A 24 3.65 5.30 4.99
C ARG A 24 2.72 4.27 4.37
N GLN A 25 3.28 3.17 3.89
CA GLN A 25 2.54 2.01 3.41
C GLN A 25 2.76 0.81 4.33
N ASP A 26 1.67 0.17 4.73
CA ASP A 26 1.63 -1.03 5.57
C ASP A 26 0.97 -2.17 4.77
N PRO A 27 1.76 -3.10 4.19
CA PRO A 27 1.22 -4.18 3.34
C PRO A 27 0.31 -5.14 4.11
N LEU A 28 -0.83 -5.52 3.52
CA LEU A 28 -1.82 -6.41 4.15
C LEU A 28 -2.01 -7.72 3.38
N ILE A 29 -2.28 -7.62 2.07
CA ILE A 29 -2.58 -8.77 1.21
C ILE A 29 -1.74 -8.70 -0.05
N GLU A 30 -0.95 -9.77 -0.25
CA GLU A 30 -0.24 -10.08 -1.49
C GLU A 30 -0.67 -11.49 -1.91
N PRO A 31 -1.51 -11.61 -2.95
CA PRO A 31 -2.15 -12.88 -3.28
C PRO A 31 -1.18 -13.78 -4.05
N PRO A 32 -1.21 -15.12 -3.84
CA PRO A 32 -0.60 -16.03 -4.78
C PRO A 32 -1.40 -16.05 -6.09
N ALA A 33 -0.72 -16.35 -7.20
CA ALA A 33 -1.40 -16.61 -8.47
C ALA A 33 -2.41 -17.76 -8.30
N PRO A 34 -3.60 -17.71 -8.97
CA PRO A 34 -4.02 -16.73 -9.99
C PRO A 34 -4.81 -15.52 -9.45
N ALA A 35 -4.95 -15.37 -8.14
CA ALA A 35 -5.68 -14.25 -7.56
C ALA A 35 -4.95 -12.91 -7.79
N ARG A 36 -5.71 -11.82 -7.96
CA ARG A 36 -5.17 -10.50 -8.36
C ARG A 36 -5.41 -9.37 -7.35
N VAL A 37 -6.18 -9.61 -6.29
CA VAL A 37 -6.51 -8.58 -5.30
C VAL A 37 -5.33 -8.32 -4.36
N ARG A 38 -4.85 -7.08 -4.32
CA ARG A 38 -3.84 -6.61 -3.36
C ARG A 38 -4.47 -5.60 -2.42
N ALA A 39 -3.97 -5.54 -1.18
CA ALA A 39 -4.41 -4.55 -0.20
C ALA A 39 -3.21 -4.02 0.59
N THR A 40 -3.19 -2.72 0.81
CA THR A 40 -2.18 -2.01 1.60
C THR A 40 -2.89 -0.91 2.37
N SER A 41 -2.63 -0.80 3.67
CA SER A 41 -3.06 0.37 4.44
C SER A 41 -2.09 1.52 4.17
N VAL A 42 -2.61 2.70 3.87
CA VAL A 42 -1.80 3.87 3.52
C VAL A 42 -2.12 5.00 4.49
N THR A 43 -1.09 5.50 5.17
CA THR A 43 -1.21 6.64 6.09
C THR A 43 -0.60 7.88 5.45
N PHE A 44 -1.35 8.97 5.43
CA PHE A 44 -0.95 10.26 4.91
C PHE A 44 -0.74 11.23 6.07
N GLU A 45 0.45 11.81 6.15
CA GLU A 45 0.65 12.98 7.03
C GLU A 45 -0.17 14.18 6.52
N PRO A 46 -0.42 15.21 7.35
CA PRO A 46 -1.19 16.38 6.93
C PRO A 46 -0.66 17.01 5.61
N GLY A 47 -1.55 17.13 4.62
CA GLY A 47 -1.24 17.68 3.29
C GLY A 47 -0.59 16.70 2.30
N ALA A 48 -0.30 15.47 2.73
CA ALA A 48 0.18 14.42 1.83
C ALA A 48 -0.97 13.84 0.97
N ARG A 49 -0.66 13.46 -0.27
CA ARG A 49 -1.62 12.88 -1.24
C ARG A 49 -0.91 12.09 -2.33
N THR A 50 -1.65 11.26 -3.04
CA THR A 50 -1.18 10.57 -4.25
C THR A 50 -0.98 11.55 -5.41
N ALA A 51 -0.09 11.23 -6.33
CA ALA A 51 -0.15 11.73 -7.70
C ALA A 51 -1.43 11.24 -8.38
N TRP A 52 -1.84 11.89 -9.47
CA TRP A 52 -2.93 11.40 -10.31
C TRP A 52 -2.55 10.04 -10.92
N HIS A 53 -3.47 9.09 -10.88
CA HIS A 53 -3.28 7.74 -11.42
C HIS A 53 -4.64 7.11 -11.74
N THR A 54 -4.61 5.96 -12.42
CA THR A 54 -5.79 5.14 -12.70
C THR A 54 -5.50 3.71 -12.26
N HIS A 55 -6.56 2.97 -11.93
CA HIS A 55 -6.48 1.53 -11.72
C HIS A 55 -7.10 0.81 -12.93
N PRO A 56 -6.41 -0.20 -13.50
CA PRO A 56 -6.87 -0.86 -14.73
C PRO A 56 -8.14 -1.70 -14.53
N LEU A 57 -8.54 -1.97 -13.29
CA LEU A 57 -9.70 -2.77 -12.93
C LEU A 57 -10.70 -2.01 -12.03
N GLY A 58 -10.60 -0.66 -11.97
CA GLY A 58 -11.41 0.20 -11.12
C GLY A 58 -10.58 1.06 -10.20
#